data_AF-A0A1Y2JRD0-F1
#
_entry.id   AF-A0A1Y2JRD0-F1
#
_cell.length_a   1.000
_cell.length_b   1.000
_cell.length_c   1.000
_cell.angle_alpha   90.00
_cell.angle_beta   90.00
_cell.angle_gamma   90.00
#
_symmetry.space_group_name_H-M   'P 1'
#
loop_
_entity.id
_entity.type
_entity.pdbx_description
1 polymer ?
#
loop_
_entity_poly.entity_id
_entity_poly.type
_entity_poly.pdbx_seq_one_letter_code
_entity_poly.pdbx_strand_id
1 'polypeptide(L)'
;MPRFFFDFTSGRTIESDNIGTEFPSLEEAYLDACRSALEMSFEKLRVRCDPNLDSVEILDAERNSLMQVPFSDVLRPKPPRLPSAQDLCNQQSCSQLIESCNQQLVRGRHLKAEIGEELRKMRTTSSAIGANLERLTRSAR
;
A
#
# COMPACT_ATOMS: atom_id res chain seq x y z
N MET A 1 -3.02 -18.14 -2.92
CA MET A 1 -3.51 -16.75 -3.01
C MET A 1 -4.94 -16.81 -3.56
N PRO A 2 -5.85 -15.88 -3.22
CA PRO A 2 -7.20 -15.89 -3.80
C PRO A 2 -7.14 -15.74 -5.32
N ARG A 3 -8.06 -16.42 -6.02
CA ARG A 3 -8.19 -16.40 -7.48
C ARG A 3 -9.37 -15.51 -7.85
N PHE A 4 -9.14 -14.60 -8.79
CA PHE A 4 -10.12 -13.65 -9.29
C PHE A 4 -10.34 -13.87 -10.78
N PHE A 5 -11.56 -13.65 -11.24
CA PHE A 5 -11.95 -13.76 -12.64
C PHE A 5 -12.30 -12.38 -13.19
N PHE A 6 -12.01 -12.13 -14.46
CA PHE A 6 -12.17 -10.82 -15.10
C PHE A 6 -13.07 -10.92 -16.33
N ASP A 7 -14.38 -10.76 -16.13
CA ASP A 7 -15.32 -10.80 -17.24
C ASP A 7 -15.35 -9.44 -17.95
N PHE A 8 -15.12 -9.45 -19.26
CA PHE A 8 -15.19 -8.24 -20.08
C PHE A 8 -16.61 -8.03 -20.59
N THR A 9 -17.08 -6.79 -20.51
CA THR A 9 -18.40 -6.39 -20.99
C THR A 9 -18.26 -5.26 -22.01
N SER A 10 -18.93 -5.42 -23.14
CA SER A 10 -18.96 -4.43 -24.22
C SER A 10 -20.39 -4.22 -24.70
N GLY A 11 -21.10 -3.26 -24.10
CA GLY A 11 -22.51 -3.03 -24.38
C GLY A 11 -23.41 -4.18 -23.95
N ARG A 12 -23.77 -5.09 -24.89
CA ARG A 12 -24.63 -6.27 -24.61
C ARG A 12 -23.88 -7.59 -24.63
N THR A 13 -22.60 -7.59 -24.98
CA THR A 13 -21.79 -8.80 -25.02
C THR A 13 -20.97 -8.91 -23.75
N ILE A 14 -20.94 -10.11 -23.17
CA ILE A 14 -20.12 -10.47 -22.03
C ILE A 14 -19.17 -11.56 -22.50
N GLU A 15 -17.87 -11.34 -22.34
CA GLU A 15 -16.81 -12.29 -22.58
C GLU A 15 -16.27 -12.74 -21.23
N SER A 16 -16.63 -13.96 -20.82
CA SER A 16 -16.25 -14.47 -19.50
C SER A 16 -14.84 -15.04 -19.47
N ASP A 17 -14.10 -14.72 -18.42
CA ASP A 17 -12.83 -15.35 -18.09
C ASP A 17 -13.10 -16.66 -17.32
N ASN A 18 -12.54 -17.75 -17.82
CA ASN A 18 -12.69 -19.08 -17.20
C ASN A 18 -11.40 -19.57 -16.54
N ILE A 19 -10.29 -18.85 -16.70
CA ILE A 19 -8.98 -19.22 -16.16
C ILE A 19 -8.79 -18.55 -14.80
N GLY A 20 -9.07 -17.24 -14.74
CA GLY A 20 -8.81 -16.41 -13.58
C GLY A 20 -7.32 -16.29 -13.25
N THR A 21 -7.00 -15.31 -12.42
CA THR A 21 -5.62 -15.00 -12.01
C THR A 21 -5.53 -14.90 -10.49
N GLU A 22 -4.42 -15.36 -9.93
CA GLU A 22 -4.18 -15.30 -8.49
C GLU A 22 -3.56 -13.95 -8.09
N PHE A 23 -4.20 -13.27 -7.15
CA PHE A 23 -3.70 -12.01 -6.59
C PHE A 23 -3.63 -12.08 -5.06
N PRO A 24 -2.74 -11.29 -4.42
CA PRO A 24 -2.67 -11.24 -2.95
C PRO A 24 -3.94 -10.67 -2.30
N SER A 25 -4.62 -9.74 -2.98
CA SER A 25 -5.84 -9.08 -2.50
C SER A 25 -6.69 -8.58 -3.67
N LEU A 26 -7.92 -8.11 -3.36
CA LEU A 26 -8.81 -7.50 -4.34
C LEU A 26 -8.24 -6.19 -4.91
N GLU A 27 -7.51 -5.42 -4.11
CA GLU A 27 -6.88 -4.18 -4.55
C GLU A 27 -5.83 -4.43 -5.64
N GLU A 28 -5.01 -5.48 -5.50
CA GLU A 28 -4.05 -5.87 -6.54
C GLU A 28 -4.75 -6.35 -7.82
N ALA A 29 -5.82 -7.13 -7.68
CA ALA A 29 -6.67 -7.53 -8.80
C ALA A 29 -7.31 -6.31 -9.50
N TYR A 30 -7.75 -5.31 -8.73
CA TYR A 30 -8.30 -4.06 -9.26
C TYR A 30 -7.27 -3.23 -10.03
N LEU A 31 -6.04 -3.12 -9.51
CA LEU A 31 -4.96 -2.42 -10.22
C LEU A 31 -4.64 -3.10 -11.55
N ASP A 32 -4.67 -4.43 -11.57
CA ASP A 32 -4.47 -5.18 -12.81
C ASP A 32 -5.63 -5.00 -13.80
N ALA A 33 -6.88 -5.06 -13.32
CA ALA A 33 -8.06 -4.75 -14.12
C ALA A 33 -8.00 -3.34 -14.72
N CYS A 34 -7.55 -2.34 -13.95
CA CYS A 34 -7.36 -0.97 -14.45
C CYS A 34 -6.34 -0.91 -15.60
N ARG A 35 -5.21 -1.61 -15.47
CA ARG A 35 -4.19 -1.68 -16.53
C ARG A 35 -4.75 -2.34 -17.79
N SER A 36 -5.39 -3.49 -17.63
CA SER A 36 -6.00 -4.23 -18.74
C SER A 36 -7.09 -3.39 -19.43
N ALA A 37 -7.96 -2.74 -18.66
CA ALA A 37 -8.99 -1.84 -19.18
C ALA A 37 -8.39 -0.66 -19.97
N LEU A 38 -7.29 -0.07 -19.49
CA LEU A 38 -6.58 0.97 -20.24
C LEU A 38 -6.02 0.44 -21.56
N GLU A 39 -5.34 -0.70 -21.57
CA GLU A 39 -4.79 -1.29 -22.79
C GLU A 39 -5.90 -1.60 -23.82
N MET A 40 -6.97 -2.27 -23.37
CA MET A 40 -8.14 -2.58 -24.21
C MET A 40 -8.81 -1.31 -24.74
N SER A 41 -8.90 -0.26 -23.92
CA SER A 41 -9.47 1.02 -24.34
C SER A 41 -8.67 1.67 -25.46
N PHE A 42 -7.33 1.60 -25.42
CA PHE A 42 -6.48 2.10 -26.49
C PHE A 42 -6.69 1.32 -27.79
N GLU A 43 -6.76 -0.01 -27.71
CA GLU A 43 -7.02 -0.84 -28.89
C GLU A 43 -8.38 -0.51 -29.54
N LYS A 44 -9.44 -0.31 -28.73
CA LYS A 44 -10.74 0.14 -29.24
C LYS A 44 -10.70 1.54 -29.87
N LEU A 45 -10.01 2.49 -29.24
CA LEU A 45 -9.85 3.85 -29.78
C LEU A 45 -9.08 3.86 -31.11
N ARG A 46 -8.11 2.95 -31.30
CA ARG A 46 -7.37 2.80 -32.56
C ARG A 46 -8.29 2.40 -33.71
N VAL A 47 -9.29 1.57 -33.47
CA VAL A 47 -10.31 1.17 -34.46
C VAL A 47 -11.52 2.11 -34.49
N ARG A 48 -11.44 3.28 -33.86
CA ARG A 48 -12.53 4.28 -33.77
C ARG A 48 -13.82 3.76 -33.11
N CYS A 49 -13.71 2.75 -32.25
CA CYS A 49 -14.81 2.31 -31.39
C CYS A 49 -14.76 3.08 -30.07
N ASP A 50 -15.92 3.50 -29.55
CA ASP A 50 -16.03 4.17 -28.26
C ASP A 50 -16.01 3.14 -27.12
N PRO A 51 -15.00 3.16 -26.22
CA PRO A 51 -14.94 2.27 -25.07
C PRO A 51 -15.79 2.73 -23.87
N ASN A 52 -16.48 3.86 -23.92
CA ASN A 52 -17.17 4.41 -22.74
C ASN A 52 -18.26 3.51 -22.14
N LEU A 53 -18.80 2.58 -22.92
CA LEU A 53 -19.83 1.62 -22.48
C LEU A 53 -19.24 0.27 -22.06
N ASP A 54 -17.92 0.16 -22.02
CA ASP A 54 -17.24 -1.08 -21.65
C ASP A 54 -16.88 -1.11 -20.18
N SER A 55 -16.83 -2.31 -19.62
CA SER A 55 -16.34 -2.52 -18.26
C SER A 55 -15.71 -3.90 -18.08
N VAL A 56 -14.79 -4.00 -17.13
CA VAL A 56 -14.29 -5.29 -16.63
C VAL A 56 -14.94 -5.55 -15.27
N GLU A 57 -15.51 -6.73 -15.10
CA GLU A 57 -16.11 -7.20 -13.87
C GLU A 57 -15.16 -8.19 -13.18
N ILE A 58 -14.84 -7.92 -11.92
CA ILE A 58 -13.97 -8.74 -11.10
C ILE A 58 -14.85 -9.65 -10.25
N LEU A 59 -14.67 -10.96 -10.37
CA LEU A 59 -15.45 -11.97 -9.66
C LEU A 59 -14.59 -12.81 -8.72
N ASP A 60 -15.23 -13.37 -7.69
CA ASP A 60 -14.64 -14.38 -6.80
C ASP A 60 -14.65 -15.80 -7.41
N ALA A 61 -14.21 -16.79 -6.62
CA ALA A 61 -14.15 -18.19 -7.03
C ALA A 61 -15.53 -18.81 -7.29
N GLU A 62 -16.57 -18.29 -6.63
CA GLU A 62 -17.96 -18.68 -6.77
C GLU A 62 -18.68 -17.91 -7.91
N ARG A 63 -17.95 -17.06 -8.66
CA ARG A 63 -18.47 -16.17 -9.70
C ARG A 63 -19.45 -15.11 -9.19
N ASN A 64 -19.32 -14.68 -7.94
CA ASN A 64 -20.00 -13.49 -7.47
C ASN A 64 -19.21 -12.24 -7.87
N SER A 65 -19.92 -11.22 -8.35
CA SER A 65 -19.34 -9.92 -8.68
C SER A 65 -18.84 -9.24 -7.40
N LEU A 66 -17.53 -8.98 -7.33
CA LEU A 66 -16.90 -8.23 -6.26
C LEU A 66 -16.82 -6.74 -6.61
N MET A 67 -16.50 -6.43 -7.87
CA MET A 67 -16.30 -5.07 -8.33
C MET A 67 -16.48 -4.93 -9.84
N GLN A 68 -17.02 -3.80 -10.28
CA GLN A 68 -17.04 -3.41 -11.69
C GLN A 68 -16.07 -2.25 -11.92
N VAL A 69 -15.30 -2.33 -13.00
CA VAL A 69 -14.33 -1.32 -13.43
C VAL A 69 -14.74 -0.79 -14.80
N PRO A 70 -15.51 0.32 -14.87
CA PRO A 70 -15.88 0.96 -16.13
C PRO A 70 -14.66 1.58 -16.81
N PHE A 71 -14.56 1.44 -18.13
CA PHE A 71 -13.44 2.02 -18.89
C PHE A 71 -13.42 3.55 -18.78
N SER A 72 -14.59 4.17 -18.59
CA SER A 72 -14.73 5.61 -18.36
C SER A 72 -13.96 6.10 -17.13
N ASP A 73 -13.88 5.30 -16.06
CA ASP A 73 -13.22 5.71 -14.82
C ASP A 73 -11.69 5.73 -14.98
N VAL A 74 -11.14 4.86 -15.82
CA VAL A 74 -9.70 4.79 -16.12
C VAL A 74 -9.29 5.81 -17.19
N LEU A 75 -10.13 6.06 -18.19
CA LEU A 75 -9.87 7.04 -19.26
C LEU A 75 -10.05 8.49 -18.82
N ARG A 76 -11.00 8.73 -17.91
CA ARG A 76 -11.31 10.05 -17.36
C ARG A 76 -11.23 9.96 -15.84
N PRO A 77 -10.02 9.97 -15.26
CA PRO A 77 -9.88 10.02 -13.82
C PRO A 77 -10.68 11.22 -13.33
N LYS A 78 -11.78 10.95 -12.60
CA LYS A 78 -12.58 12.01 -12.01
C LYS A 78 -11.64 12.87 -11.18
N PRO A 79 -11.72 14.21 -11.27
CA PRO A 79 -11.01 15.05 -10.32
C PRO A 79 -11.40 14.56 -8.92
N PRO A 80 -10.46 14.54 -7.96
CA PRO A 80 -10.72 14.03 -6.62
C PRO A 80 -12.02 14.64 -6.14
N ARG A 81 -13.00 13.78 -5.83
CA ARG A 81 -14.30 14.24 -5.34
C ARG A 81 -14.00 15.16 -4.16
N LEU A 82 -14.48 16.41 -4.23
CA LEU A 82 -14.50 17.26 -3.05
C LEU A 82 -15.18 16.43 -1.94
N PRO A 83 -14.55 16.30 -0.77
CA PRO A 83 -15.00 15.36 0.25
C PRO A 83 -16.46 15.66 0.58
N SER A 84 -17.28 14.62 0.54
CA SER A 84 -18.66 14.72 0.99
C SER A 84 -18.68 15.02 2.50
N ALA A 85 -19.79 15.51 3.03
CA ALA A 85 -19.91 15.82 4.47
C ALA A 85 -19.59 14.61 5.39
N GLN A 86 -19.75 13.38 4.88
CA GLN A 86 -19.37 12.14 5.57
C GLN A 86 -17.87 11.85 5.51
N ASP A 87 -17.16 12.24 4.45
CA ASP A 87 -15.70 12.07 4.33
C ASP A 87 -14.92 12.99 5.26
N LEU A 88 -15.46 14.16 5.59
CA LEU A 88 -14.87 15.11 6.54
C LEU A 88 -14.75 14.54 7.97
N CYS A 89 -15.70 13.69 8.38
CA CYS A 89 -15.69 13.01 9.68
C CYS A 89 -14.58 11.94 9.74
N ASN A 90 -14.38 11.18 8.65
CA ASN A 90 -13.31 10.19 8.54
C ASN A 90 -11.92 10.84 8.39
N GLN A 91 -11.85 12.02 7.77
CA GLN A 91 -10.60 12.80 7.68
C GLN A 91 -10.09 13.26 9.04
N GLN A 92 -10.98 13.64 9.98
CA GLN A 92 -10.58 13.99 11.34
C GLN A 92 -9.97 12.80 12.10
N SER A 93 -10.45 11.58 11.83
CA SER A 93 -9.88 10.36 12.43
C SER A 93 -8.51 10.02 11.83
N CYS A 94 -8.34 10.15 10.51
CA CYS A 94 -7.05 9.93 9.86
C CYS A 94 -5.99 10.96 10.26
N SER A 95 -6.37 12.24 10.43
CA SER A 95 -5.42 13.28 10.86
C SER A 95 -4.90 13.01 12.28
N GLN A 96 -5.78 12.58 13.19
CA GLN A 96 -5.39 12.21 14.55
C GLN A 96 -4.47 10.99 14.59
N LEU A 97 -4.71 9.99 13.74
CA LEU A 97 -3.84 8.81 13.62
C LEU A 97 -2.45 9.16 13.08
N ILE A 98 -2.38 10.02 12.05
CA ILE A 98 -1.11 10.49 11.48
C ILE A 98 -0.33 11.30 12.53
N GLU A 99 -1.01 12.17 13.26
CA GLU A 99 -0.40 12.99 14.30
C GLU A 99 0.14 12.14 15.45
N SER A 100 -0.62 11.13 15.89
CA SER A 100 -0.18 10.15 16.89
C SER A 100 1.03 9.34 16.40
N CYS A 101 1.01 8.87 15.14
CA CYS A 101 2.12 8.13 14.54
C CYS A 101 3.41 8.99 14.51
N ASN A 102 3.30 10.25 14.10
CA ASN A 102 4.41 11.18 14.09
C ASN A 102 4.96 11.44 15.50
N GLN A 103 4.10 11.62 16.49
CA GLN A 103 4.52 11.77 17.89
C GLN A 103 5.26 10.52 18.39
N GLN A 104 4.80 9.32 18.05
CA GLN A 104 5.48 8.08 18.42
C GLN A 104 6.86 7.94 17.76
N LEU A 105 6.99 8.32 16.48
CA LEU A 105 8.28 8.31 15.79
C LEU A 105 9.28 9.28 16.42
N VAL A 106 8.84 10.48 16.79
CA VAL A 106 9.69 11.46 17.49
C VAL A 106 10.15 10.92 18.85
N ARG A 107 9.22 10.34 19.63
CA ARG A 107 9.55 9.71 20.91
C ARG A 107 10.54 8.54 20.75
N GLY A 108 10.32 7.69 19.75
CA GLY A 108 11.21 6.57 19.44
C GLY A 108 12.63 7.03 19.07
N ARG A 109 12.75 8.12 18.29
CA ARG A 109 14.06 8.72 17.97
C ARG A 109 14.77 9.26 19.22
N HIS A 110 14.03 9.92 20.12
CA HIS A 110 14.59 10.43 21.36
C HIS A 110 15.09 9.30 22.27
N LEU A 111 14.25 8.29 22.51
CA LEU A 111 14.61 7.13 23.33
C LEU A 111 15.84 6.39 22.76
N LYS A 112 15.90 6.25 21.43
CA LYS A 112 17.05 5.63 20.76
C LYS A 112 18.34 6.45 20.98
N ALA A 113 18.26 7.77 20.93
CA ALA A 113 19.41 8.63 21.19
C ALA A 113 19.88 8.50 22.64
N GLU A 114 18.95 8.52 23.60
CA GLU A 114 19.23 8.38 25.03
C GLU A 114 19.89 7.04 25.37
N ILE A 115 19.35 5.93 24.85
CA ILE A 115 19.96 4.60 25.00
C ILE A 115 21.37 4.58 24.38
N GLY A 116 21.56 5.22 23.23
CA GLY A 116 22.86 5.32 22.57
C GLY A 116 23.90 6.07 23.42
N GLU A 117 23.50 7.17 24.06
CA GLU A 117 24.35 7.91 24.99
C GLU A 117 24.72 7.08 26.22
N GLU A 118 23.75 6.40 26.84
CA GLU A 118 24.01 5.56 28.01
C GLU A 118 24.91 4.37 27.69
N LEU A 119 24.72 3.71 26.54
CA LEU A 119 25.61 2.66 26.09
C LEU A 119 27.04 3.18 25.84
N ARG A 120 27.18 4.41 25.34
CA ARG A 120 28.51 5.02 25.13
C ARG A 120 29.20 5.30 26.46
N LYS A 121 28.48 5.84 27.46
CA LYS A 121 29.00 6.06 28.82
C LYS A 121 29.42 4.74 29.48
N MET A 122 28.59 3.70 29.38
CA MET A 122 28.92 2.39 29.95
C MET A 122 30.17 1.77 29.29
N ARG A 123 30.35 1.97 27.98
CA ARG A 123 31.55 1.49 27.27
C ARG A 123 32.81 2.23 27.74
N THR A 124 32.75 3.54 27.93
CA THR A 124 33.91 4.30 28.41
C THR A 124 34.27 3.96 29.85
N THR A 125 33.29 3.78 30.74
CA THR A 125 33.55 3.36 32.12
C THR A 125 34.13 1.96 32.17
N SER A 126 33.58 1.00 31.42
CA SER A 126 34.12 -0.36 31.32
C SER A 126 35.57 -0.36 30.81
N SER A 127 35.88 0.43 29.79
CA SER A 127 37.25 0.58 29.28
C SER A 127 38.20 1.18 30.31
N ALA A 128 37.76 2.17 31.09
CA ALA A 128 38.57 2.79 32.14
C ALA A 128 38.86 1.81 33.29
N ILE A 129 37.85 1.02 33.69
CA ILE A 129 38.01 -0.04 34.69
C ILE A 129 39.02 -1.08 34.19
N GLY A 130 38.89 -1.54 32.95
CA GLY A 130 39.83 -2.50 32.34
C GLY A 130 41.27 -1.98 32.35
N ALA A 131 41.49 -0.73 31.92
CA ALA A 131 42.82 -0.11 31.92
C ALA A 131 43.42 0.00 33.33
N ASN A 132 42.60 0.29 34.35
CA ASN A 132 43.06 0.34 35.73
C ASN A 132 43.44 -1.05 36.28
N LEU A 133 42.66 -2.08 35.95
CA LEU A 133 42.98 -3.47 36.34
C LEU A 133 44.28 -3.96 35.69
N GLU A 134 44.53 -3.60 34.43
CA GLU A 134 45.81 -3.89 33.76
C GLU A 134 47.01 -3.19 34.43
N ARG A 135 46.83 -1.95 34.90
CA ARG A 135 47.89 -1.23 35.63
C ARG A 135 48.20 -1.89 36.98
N LEU A 136 47.18 -2.29 37.73
CA LEU A 136 47.35 -2.97 39.02
C LEU A 136 48.03 -4.33 38.88
N THR A 137 47.68 -5.09 37.83
CA THR A 137 48.30 -6.41 37.56
C THR A 137 49.74 -6.31 37.09
N ARG A 138 50.13 -5.24 36.36
CA ARG A 138 51.55 -4.99 35.99
C ARG A 138 52.41 -4.48 37.15
N SER A 139 51.83 -3.75 38.11
CA SER A 139 52.57 -3.26 39.28
C SER A 139 52.82 -4.32 40.36
N ALA A 140 52.16 -5.48 40.26
CA ALA A 140 52.27 -6.60 41.20
C ALA A 140 53.23 -7.71 40.73
N ARG A 141 53.90 -7.52 39.59
CA ARG A 141 55.01 -8.36 39.08
C ARG A 141 56.32 -7.61 39.17
#